data_AF-A0A1R3KTU2-F1
#
_entry.id   AF-A0A1R3KTU2-F1
#
_cell.length_a   1.000
_cell.length_b   1.000
_cell.length_c   1.000
_cell.angle_alpha   90.00
_cell.angle_beta   90.00
_cell.angle_gamma   90.00
#
_symmetry.space_group_name_H-M   'P 1'
#
loop_
_entity.id
_entity.type
_entity.pdbx_description
1 polymer ?
#
loop_
_entity_poly.entity_id
_entity_poly.type
_entity_poly.pdbx_seq_one_letter_code
_entity_poly.pdbx_strand_id
1 'polypeptide(L)'
;SFIEGGVSYGDADLPCELGSGSGNDSLAGTTAGGGIIVMGSLEHSLSSLSLYGSLRADGESFGDAKKDDHRMASNIGPGGGSGGTILLFVHTIMLSDSSVISTAGGHGSPSGGGGGGGGRVHFHWSDIPTG
;
A
#
# COMPACT_ATOMS: atom_id res chain seq x y z
N SER A 1 -9.19 21.59 14.49
CA SER A 1 -7.76 21.24 14.59
C SER A 1 -7.51 20.07 13.67
N PHE A 2 -6.52 20.17 12.78
CA PHE A 2 -6.04 19.04 11.98
C PHE A 2 -4.81 18.45 12.70
N ILE A 3 -4.70 17.12 12.72
CA ILE A 3 -3.48 16.46 13.16
C ILE A 3 -2.49 16.53 11.99
N GLU A 4 -1.27 16.97 12.25
CA GLU A 4 -0.22 16.97 11.25
C GLU A 4 0.08 15.53 10.80
N GLY A 5 0.12 15.31 9.49
CA GLY A 5 0.37 13.99 8.93
C GLY A 5 1.74 13.44 9.32
N GLY A 6 1.92 12.14 9.19
CA GLY A 6 3.25 11.52 9.29
C GLY A 6 4.19 12.02 8.19
N VAL A 7 5.48 11.70 8.34
CA VAL A 7 6.47 11.95 7.28
C VAL A 7 6.05 11.25 5.98
N SER A 8 6.42 11.83 4.84
CA SER A 8 6.25 11.18 3.54
C SER A 8 6.88 9.80 3.55
N TYR A 9 6.12 8.80 3.12
CA TYR A 9 6.52 7.40 3.09
C TYR A 9 6.92 7.01 1.66
N GLY A 10 8.06 6.34 1.51
CA GLY A 10 8.58 5.90 0.21
C GLY A 10 9.69 6.75 -0.37
N ASP A 11 10.45 6.12 -1.25
CA ASP A 11 11.35 6.74 -2.21
C ASP A 11 10.89 6.39 -3.63
N ALA A 12 10.82 7.39 -4.50
CA ALA A 12 10.47 7.19 -5.92
C ALA A 12 11.56 6.42 -6.67
N ASP A 13 12.81 6.54 -6.21
CA ASP A 13 13.99 5.92 -6.83
C ASP A 13 14.27 4.53 -6.23
N LEU A 14 13.77 4.25 -5.02
CA LEU A 14 13.89 2.97 -4.33
C LEU A 14 12.50 2.43 -3.95
N PRO A 15 11.75 1.84 -4.90
CA PRO A 15 10.36 1.48 -4.66
C PRO A 15 10.20 0.48 -3.50
N CYS A 16 11.22 -0.30 -3.16
CA CYS A 16 11.21 -1.42 -2.22
C CYS A 16 11.22 -1.04 -0.73
N GLU A 17 10.37 -0.10 -0.30
CA GLU A 17 10.12 0.12 1.12
C GLU A 17 8.87 -0.64 1.60
N LEU A 18 8.87 -1.03 2.88
CA LEU A 18 7.72 -1.64 3.58
C LEU A 18 6.79 -0.55 4.11
N GLY A 19 5.49 -0.69 3.89
CA GLY A 19 4.47 0.25 4.36
C GLY A 19 4.49 0.37 5.88
N SER A 20 4.29 1.58 6.39
CA SER A 20 4.09 1.81 7.82
C SER A 20 2.68 1.43 8.26
N GLY A 21 2.56 0.79 9.43
CA GLY A 21 1.29 0.56 10.11
C GLY A 21 1.02 1.57 11.23
N SER A 22 -0.11 1.46 11.91
CA SER A 22 -0.51 2.37 13.00
C SER A 22 0.18 2.08 14.35
N GLY A 23 1.09 1.10 14.40
CA GLY A 23 1.87 0.74 15.59
C GLY A 23 1.34 -0.47 16.36
N ASN A 24 1.50 -0.44 17.69
CA ASN A 24 1.41 -1.56 18.63
C ASN A 24 0.29 -2.59 18.34
N ASP A 25 0.69 -3.76 17.82
CA ASP A 25 -0.16 -4.91 17.50
C ASP A 25 -0.99 -5.46 18.70
N SER A 26 -0.61 -5.08 19.92
CA SER A 26 -1.32 -5.41 21.15
C SER A 26 -2.57 -4.54 21.38
N LEU A 27 -2.77 -3.47 20.60
CA LEU A 27 -3.96 -2.61 20.65
C LEU A 27 -4.99 -3.05 19.61
N ALA A 28 -6.27 -3.07 20.00
CA ALA A 28 -7.35 -3.37 19.07
C ALA A 28 -7.48 -2.27 18.01
N GLY A 29 -7.71 -2.66 16.76
CA GLY A 29 -7.93 -1.73 15.66
C GLY A 29 -6.65 -1.13 15.07
N THR A 30 -5.48 -1.73 15.29
CA THR A 30 -4.28 -1.34 14.54
C THR A 30 -4.37 -1.77 13.09
N THR A 31 -3.73 -0.99 12.22
CA THR A 31 -3.61 -1.28 10.79
C THR A 31 -2.18 -1.65 10.46
N ALA A 32 -1.99 -2.67 9.64
CA ALA A 32 -0.72 -3.04 9.05
C ALA A 32 -0.39 -2.16 7.84
N GLY A 33 0.90 -1.92 7.63
CA GLY A 33 1.37 -1.37 6.36
C GLY A 33 1.60 -2.48 5.33
N GLY A 34 1.66 -2.11 4.06
CA GLY A 34 1.83 -3.06 2.97
C GLY A 34 3.25 -3.66 2.88
N GLY A 35 3.34 -4.88 2.38
CA GLY A 35 4.62 -5.55 2.11
C GLY A 35 5.25 -5.18 0.77
N ILE A 36 6.24 -5.96 0.35
CA ILE A 36 6.88 -5.86 -0.97
C ILE A 36 6.60 -7.15 -1.76
N ILE A 37 6.16 -6.99 -3.00
CA ILE A 37 6.05 -8.07 -3.99
C ILE A 37 7.01 -7.74 -5.13
N VAL A 38 7.90 -8.67 -5.47
CA VAL A 38 8.80 -8.56 -6.63
C VAL A 38 8.50 -9.69 -7.59
N MET A 39 8.30 -9.38 -8.87
CA MET A 39 8.13 -10.39 -9.93
C MET A 39 9.13 -10.14 -11.06
N GLY A 40 9.93 -11.17 -11.36
CA GLY A 40 11.03 -11.11 -12.32
C GLY A 40 12.29 -10.47 -11.75
N SER A 41 13.26 -10.22 -12.64
CA SER A 41 14.51 -9.54 -12.35
C SER A 41 15.08 -8.91 -13.62
N LEU A 42 16.19 -8.17 -13.50
CA LEU A 42 16.94 -7.64 -14.64
C LEU A 42 17.33 -8.75 -15.65
N GLU A 43 17.76 -9.91 -15.14
CA GLU A 43 18.18 -11.05 -15.99
C GLU A 43 17.00 -11.91 -16.47
N HIS A 44 15.89 -11.91 -15.70
CA HIS A 44 14.74 -12.77 -15.94
C HIS A 44 13.44 -11.99 -15.80
N SER A 45 13.23 -11.06 -16.75
CA SER A 45 11.98 -10.31 -16.86
C SER A 45 10.85 -11.18 -17.39
N LEU A 46 9.64 -10.98 -16.88
CA LEU A 46 8.44 -11.66 -17.37
C LEU A 46 8.19 -11.27 -18.83
N SER A 47 7.90 -12.24 -19.69
CA SER A 47 7.62 -11.95 -21.11
C SER A 47 6.32 -11.16 -21.28
N SER A 48 5.27 -11.48 -20.51
CA SER A 48 4.00 -10.74 -20.53
C SER A 48 3.27 -10.89 -19.20
N LEU A 49 2.61 -9.81 -18.76
CA LEU A 49 1.66 -9.81 -17.65
C LEU A 49 0.27 -9.43 -18.16
N SER A 50 -0.69 -10.35 -18.07
CA SER A 50 -2.09 -10.07 -18.38
C SER A 50 -2.90 -9.89 -17.11
N LEU A 51 -3.41 -8.68 -16.86
CA LEU A 51 -4.22 -8.36 -15.68
C LEU A 51 -5.70 -8.45 -16.01
N TYR A 52 -6.40 -9.35 -15.31
CA TYR A 52 -7.85 -9.44 -15.26
C TYR A 52 -8.30 -9.15 -13.82
N GLY A 53 -8.98 -8.03 -13.59
CA GLY A 53 -9.39 -7.59 -12.25
C GLY A 53 -8.44 -6.53 -11.68
N SER A 54 -7.93 -6.71 -10.46
CA SER A 54 -7.18 -5.65 -9.77
C SER A 54 -5.77 -6.05 -9.32
N LEU A 55 -4.80 -5.17 -9.57
CA LEU A 55 -3.47 -5.16 -8.96
C LEU A 55 -3.45 -4.04 -7.91
N ARG A 56 -3.34 -4.39 -6.63
CA ARG A 56 -3.48 -3.44 -5.53
C ARG A 56 -2.25 -3.44 -4.64
N ALA A 57 -1.68 -2.27 -4.44
CA ALA A 57 -0.70 -2.01 -3.39
C ALA A 57 -1.31 -1.10 -2.31
N ASP A 58 -2.61 -1.22 -2.07
CA ASP A 58 -3.35 -0.35 -1.17
C ASP A 58 -2.99 -0.62 0.32
N GLY A 59 -3.09 0.42 1.14
CA GLY A 59 -2.88 0.35 2.58
C GLY A 59 -4.12 -0.12 3.34
N GLU A 60 -3.92 -0.74 4.50
CA GLU A 60 -5.02 -1.22 5.33
C GLU A 60 -5.79 -0.06 5.98
N SER A 61 -7.10 -0.03 5.81
CA SER A 61 -7.96 0.91 6.53
C SER A 61 -8.33 0.37 7.90
N PHE A 62 -8.54 1.27 8.86
CA PHE A 62 -9.11 0.94 10.16
C PHE A 62 -10.40 0.14 9.97
N GLY A 63 -10.38 -1.12 10.40
CA GLY A 63 -11.57 -1.96 10.45
C GLY A 63 -12.41 -1.63 11.68
N ASP A 64 -13.70 -2.03 11.67
CA ASP A 64 -14.54 -1.98 12.85
C ASP A 64 -13.92 -2.86 13.95
N ALA A 65 -13.12 -2.23 14.83
CA ALA A 65 -12.69 -2.86 16.07
C ALA A 65 -13.96 -3.35 16.77
N LYS A 66 -14.07 -4.67 17.01
CA LYS A 66 -15.15 -5.20 17.84
C LYS A 66 -15.16 -4.37 19.11
N LYS A 67 -16.30 -3.74 19.40
CA LYS A 67 -16.53 -2.91 20.59
C LYS A 67 -16.38 -3.76 21.84
N ASP A 68 -15.14 -4.02 22.25
CA ASP A 68 -14.87 -4.45 23.62
C ASP A 68 -14.77 -3.20 24.46
N ASP A 69 -15.89 -2.94 25.12
CA ASP A 69 -16.34 -1.75 25.84
C ASP A 69 -15.47 -1.32 27.04
N HIS A 70 -14.21 -1.76 27.17
CA HIS A 70 -13.51 -1.72 28.46
C HIS A 70 -12.02 -1.37 28.45
N ARG A 71 -11.48 -0.76 27.39
CA ARG A 71 -10.09 -0.26 27.44
C ARG A 71 -10.00 1.21 27.05
N MET A 72 -9.70 2.02 28.06
CA MET A 72 -9.35 3.44 28.05
C MET A 72 -9.00 3.95 26.65
N ALA A 73 -9.96 4.62 26.03
CA ALA A 73 -9.75 5.33 24.78
C ALA A 73 -8.65 6.37 25.00
N SER A 74 -7.50 6.20 24.35
CA SER A 74 -6.71 7.38 24.00
C SER A 74 -7.63 8.29 23.18
N ASN A 75 -7.63 9.59 23.47
CA ASN A 75 -8.46 10.57 22.76
C ASN A 75 -8.14 10.67 21.24
N ILE A 76 -7.14 9.92 20.77
CA ILE A 76 -6.72 9.79 19.37
C ILE A 76 -6.79 8.31 19.04
N GLY A 77 -7.63 7.93 18.09
CA GLY A 77 -7.70 6.55 17.60
C GLY A 77 -6.60 6.22 16.57
N PRO A 78 -6.46 4.93 16.23
CA PRO A 78 -5.39 4.46 15.35
C PRO A 78 -5.49 5.05 13.94
N GLY A 79 -4.33 5.30 13.34
CA GLY A 79 -4.23 5.74 11.94
C GLY A 79 -4.45 4.61 10.94
N GLY A 80 -4.50 4.95 9.65
CA GLY A 80 -4.52 4.00 8.55
C GLY A 80 -3.13 3.50 8.17
N GLY A 81 -3.06 2.31 7.59
CA GLY A 81 -1.83 1.71 7.11
C GLY A 81 -1.40 2.29 5.77
N SER A 82 -0.10 2.46 5.57
CA SER A 82 0.44 2.84 4.28
C SER A 82 0.44 1.66 3.31
N GLY A 83 0.25 1.94 2.02
CA GLY A 83 0.28 0.92 0.97
C GLY A 83 1.65 0.24 0.82
N GLY A 84 1.64 -0.87 0.10
CA GLY A 84 2.83 -1.68 -0.16
C GLY A 84 3.54 -1.31 -1.45
N THR A 85 4.48 -2.16 -1.84
CA THR A 85 5.24 -2.02 -3.08
C THR A 85 5.06 -3.23 -3.96
N ILE A 86 4.78 -3.02 -5.24
CA ILE A 86 4.82 -4.06 -6.27
C ILE A 86 5.86 -3.67 -7.31
N LEU A 87 6.94 -4.44 -7.43
CA LEU A 87 8.01 -4.26 -8.42
C LEU A 87 7.90 -5.36 -9.50
N LEU A 88 7.74 -4.93 -10.75
CA LEU A 88 7.44 -5.78 -11.89
C LEU A 88 8.51 -5.62 -12.98
N PHE A 89 9.31 -6.65 -13.21
CA PHE A 89 10.21 -6.72 -14.37
C PHE A 89 9.46 -7.39 -15.51
N VAL A 90 9.02 -6.61 -16.51
CA VAL A 90 8.12 -7.08 -17.57
C VAL A 90 8.48 -6.48 -18.93
N HIS A 91 8.28 -7.24 -20.00
CA HIS A 91 8.39 -6.70 -21.37
C HIS A 91 7.07 -6.08 -21.83
N THR A 92 5.93 -6.69 -21.48
CA THR A 92 4.62 -6.24 -21.93
C THR A 92 3.58 -6.42 -20.83
N ILE A 93 2.71 -5.42 -20.67
CA ILE A 93 1.51 -5.50 -19.83
C ILE A 93 0.26 -5.38 -20.69
N MET A 94 -0.69 -6.28 -20.44
CA MET A 94 -2.02 -6.25 -21.06
C MET A 94 -3.06 -6.06 -19.96
N LEU A 95 -3.84 -4.98 -20.07
CA LEU A 95 -4.94 -4.69 -19.16
C LEU A 95 -6.26 -4.97 -19.88
N SER A 96 -7.12 -5.77 -19.24
CA SER A 96 -8.52 -5.90 -19.66
C SER A 96 -9.29 -4.58 -19.44
N ASP A 97 -10.40 -4.38 -20.14
CA ASP A 97 -11.23 -3.16 -20.12
C ASP A 97 -11.67 -2.73 -18.71
N SER A 98 -11.80 -3.68 -17.78
CA SER A 98 -12.22 -3.43 -16.39
C SER A 98 -11.08 -3.59 -15.38
N SER A 99 -9.83 -3.61 -15.83
CA SER A 99 -8.68 -3.83 -14.96
C SER A 99 -8.29 -2.56 -14.20
N VAL A 100 -7.92 -2.72 -12.93
CA VAL A 100 -7.60 -1.61 -12.01
C VAL A 100 -6.22 -1.82 -11.40
N ILE A 101 -5.38 -0.78 -11.46
CA ILE A 101 -4.16 -0.70 -10.65
C ILE A 101 -4.40 0.38 -9.60
N SER A 102 -4.31 0.04 -8.31
CA SER A 102 -4.54 0.98 -7.20
C SER A 102 -3.42 0.96 -6.16
N THR A 103 -3.16 2.15 -5.61
CA THR A 103 -2.12 2.40 -4.60
C THR A 103 -2.59 3.41 -3.55
N ALA A 104 -3.84 3.31 -3.12
CA ALA A 104 -4.42 4.17 -2.09
C ALA A 104 -3.85 3.87 -0.71
N GLY A 105 -3.81 4.86 0.17
CA GLY A 105 -3.52 4.65 1.59
C GLY A 105 -4.74 4.20 2.37
N GLY A 106 -4.51 3.64 3.55
CA GLY A 106 -5.57 3.25 4.48
C GLY A 106 -6.25 4.44 5.13
N HIS A 107 -7.54 4.31 5.45
CA HIS A 107 -8.27 5.30 6.24
C HIS A 107 -8.01 5.08 7.73
N GLY A 108 -7.72 6.16 8.48
CA GLY A 108 -7.63 6.11 9.93
C GLY A 108 -9.00 6.05 10.61
N SER A 109 -8.99 5.89 11.94
CA SER A 109 -10.23 5.83 12.71
C SER A 109 -10.99 7.18 12.70
N PRO A 110 -12.32 7.15 12.83
CA PRO A 110 -13.12 8.38 12.95
C PRO A 110 -12.83 9.18 14.24
N SER A 111 -12.16 8.56 15.21
CA SER A 111 -11.72 9.17 16.47
C SER A 111 -10.39 9.93 16.36
N GLY A 112 -10.08 10.48 15.19
CA GLY A 112 -8.95 11.39 15.00
C GLY A 112 -7.63 10.73 14.56
N GLY A 113 -7.67 9.50 14.05
CA GLY A 113 -6.49 8.86 13.44
C GLY A 113 -6.20 9.42 12.04
N GLY A 114 -4.92 9.67 11.73
CA GLY A 114 -4.49 10.08 10.38
C GLY A 114 -4.61 8.94 9.36
N GLY A 115 -4.77 9.27 8.07
CA GLY A 115 -4.71 8.27 7.00
C GLY A 115 -3.29 7.73 6.76
N GLY A 116 -3.19 6.60 6.07
CA GLY A 116 -1.94 6.03 5.61
C GLY A 116 -1.49 6.63 4.28
N GLY A 117 -0.20 6.52 3.98
CA GLY A 117 0.35 6.86 2.67
C GLY A 117 -0.06 5.86 1.59
N GLY A 118 -0.08 6.28 0.32
CA GLY A 118 -0.32 5.36 -0.79
C GLY A 118 0.78 4.30 -0.95
N GLY A 119 0.49 3.27 -1.72
CA GLY A 119 1.49 2.28 -2.16
C GLY A 119 2.24 2.71 -3.41
N ARG A 120 3.02 1.78 -3.97
CA ARG A 120 3.79 1.97 -5.20
C ARG A 120 3.66 0.74 -6.10
N VAL A 121 3.44 0.96 -7.39
CA VAL A 121 3.63 -0.06 -8.42
C VAL A 121 4.70 0.44 -9.38
N HIS A 122 5.84 -0.24 -9.43
CA HIS A 122 6.94 0.07 -10.33
C HIS A 122 7.03 -0.98 -11.43
N PHE A 123 7.02 -0.53 -12.67
CA PHE A 123 7.24 -1.37 -13.83
C PHE A 123 8.64 -1.08 -14.38
N HIS A 124 9.50 -2.09 -14.29
CA HIS A 124 10.80 -2.09 -14.91
C HIS A 124 10.70 -2.75 -16.28
N TRP A 125 10.76 -1.94 -17.34
CA TRP A 125 10.79 -2.41 -18.72
C TRP A 125 12.20 -2.82 -19.12
N SER A 126 12.38 -4.09 -19.50
CA SER A 126 13.66 -4.63 -19.99
C SER A 126 13.93 -4.25 -21.45
N ASP A 127 12.90 -4.17 -22.28
CA ASP A 127 12.98 -3.75 -23.68
C ASP A 127 12.02 -2.59 -23.93
N ILE A 128 12.55 -1.38 -24.03
CA ILE A 128 11.84 -0.28 -24.66
C ILE A 128 12.22 -0.35 -26.14
N PRO A 129 11.33 -0.78 -27.08
CA PRO A 129 11.57 -0.52 -28.48
C PRO A 129 11.55 1.00 -28.66
N THR A 130 12.73 1.60 -28.67
CA THR A 130 12.88 2.98 -29.14
C THR A 130 12.58 2.91 -30.64
N GLY A 131 11.43 3.48 -31.02
CA GLY A 131 11.06 3.66 -32.42
C GLY A 131 12.07 4.48 -33.20
#